data_AF-A0A8H7FBD3-F1
#
_entry.id   AF-A0A8H7FBD3-F1
#
_cell.length_a   1.000
_cell.length_b   1.000
_cell.length_c   1.000
_cell.angle_alpha   90.00
_cell.angle_beta   90.00
_cell.angle_gamma   90.00
#
_symmetry.space_group_name_H-M   'P 1'
#
loop_
_entity.id
_entity.type
_entity.pdbx_description
1 polymer ?
#
loop_
_entity_poly.entity_id
_entity_poly.type
_entity_poly.pdbx_seq_one_letter_code
_entity_poly.pdbx_strand_id
1 'polypeptide(L)'
;MSTHRRLASESTPLLPAPRFSADQNGPAVLPVVQSLSLTDLSTANCEDFTPASFELDHCRRLAFALIVILQLRKQKIAHRERNSDIYEKWTNEEARCRDVEILEEKVNDIWEEFLTQYHSPQELYDILWTEFPLTQDTSSMIKVVNFLTSKDAPQKFVAHPIIFMTMSRAWRFGRPDSNRSENRLLSMRKFCTSPSSKIHFLELLLDLASVVTLISYVMRPPNWPDSDNNSQNPPAAYPYTLREAYLMLYAFSVLLFARGVNTTLSALTLAAFAPSFPSLPLPGSAGFGILLWVIFVRILAYHIATVFPNPLFLISHQRSFPLALFLAQGLGRIIRPLFLFYLPVVLVACFALSISLSGPITGPLMYSRSFQAFIIPSVPDPLIIGAAPMDTRMVFFLLSVTVLLFVLASAFILATSTPIASKHSTVLHSSSTLDSYSPEIGHLARVISYHATATYSVDYYFPPPFKIFELFLVIIPVYLIRIFGHPQFDRAVIASRVWYITVQPFLIIITPFWLLLA
;
A
#
# COMPACT_ATOMS: atom_id res chain seq x y z
N MET A 1 1.33 -36.32 -15.72
CA MET A 1 0.71 -35.77 -14.50
C MET A 1 1.81 -35.32 -13.54
N SER A 2 2.24 -34.07 -13.64
CA SER A 2 3.16 -33.44 -12.67
C SER A 2 2.47 -32.21 -12.11
N THR A 3 1.93 -32.34 -10.90
CA THR A 3 1.33 -31.24 -10.15
C THR A 3 2.45 -30.29 -9.70
N HIS A 4 2.71 -29.26 -10.49
CA HIS A 4 3.50 -28.12 -10.03
C HIS A 4 2.74 -27.41 -8.90
N ARG A 5 3.00 -27.82 -7.66
CA ARG A 5 2.69 -27.06 -6.45
C ARG A 5 3.43 -25.73 -6.56
N ARG A 6 2.73 -24.64 -6.91
CA ARG A 6 3.29 -23.30 -6.76
C ARG A 6 3.50 -23.04 -5.28
N LEU A 7 4.76 -22.79 -4.90
CA LEU A 7 5.13 -22.32 -3.57
C LEU A 7 4.43 -20.98 -3.33
N ALA A 8 3.66 -20.88 -2.25
CA ALA A 8 3.10 -19.61 -1.80
C ALA A 8 4.25 -18.62 -1.58
N SER A 9 4.21 -17.47 -2.28
CA SER A 9 5.17 -16.39 -2.04
C SER A 9 4.63 -15.48 -0.93
N GLU A 10 5.50 -14.77 -0.22
CA GLU A 10 5.15 -13.76 0.82
C GLU A 10 4.16 -12.68 0.35
N SER A 11 3.94 -12.54 -0.96
CA SER A 11 2.96 -11.60 -1.54
C SER A 11 1.55 -12.17 -1.68
N THR A 12 1.35 -13.45 -1.35
CA THR A 12 0.06 -14.15 -1.49
C THR A 12 -0.78 -13.89 -0.24
N PRO A 13 -1.89 -13.14 -0.32
CA PRO A 13 -2.69 -12.85 0.86
C PRO A 13 -3.25 -14.16 1.43
N LEU A 14 -3.12 -14.34 2.75
CA LEU A 14 -3.62 -15.52 3.48
C LEU A 14 -5.15 -15.68 3.38
N LEU A 15 -5.85 -14.60 3.01
CA LEU A 15 -7.27 -14.58 2.71
C LEU A 15 -7.49 -14.09 1.27
N PRO A 16 -8.35 -14.77 0.48
CA PRO A 16 -8.68 -14.30 -0.85
C PRO A 16 -9.34 -12.92 -0.79
N ALA A 17 -8.97 -12.04 -1.72
CA ALA A 17 -9.55 -10.70 -1.84
C ALA A 17 -11.08 -10.74 -1.90
N PRO A 18 -11.78 -9.70 -1.39
CA PRO A 18 -13.23 -9.59 -1.47
C PRO A 18 -13.72 -9.78 -2.91
N ARG A 19 -14.55 -10.82 -3.11
CA ARG A 19 -15.21 -11.17 -4.39
C ARG A 19 -16.62 -10.59 -4.35
N PHE A 20 -17.05 -9.86 -5.37
CA PHE A 20 -18.45 -9.46 -5.50
C PHE A 20 -18.93 -9.48 -6.96
N SER A 21 -20.06 -10.17 -7.14
CA SER A 21 -21.03 -10.15 -8.25
C SER A 21 -20.55 -9.61 -9.61
N ALA A 22 -19.92 -10.48 -10.39
CA ALA A 22 -19.86 -10.39 -11.85
C ALA A 22 -20.15 -11.78 -12.41
N ASP A 23 -20.85 -11.84 -13.55
CA ASP A 23 -21.19 -13.06 -14.29
C ASP A 23 -20.01 -14.04 -14.28
N GLN A 24 -20.10 -15.12 -13.49
CA GLN A 24 -19.10 -16.20 -13.50
C GLN A 24 -19.03 -16.93 -14.85
N ASN A 25 -19.86 -16.50 -15.81
CA ASN A 25 -20.00 -17.07 -17.14
C ASN A 25 -19.20 -16.29 -18.22
N GLY A 26 -18.35 -15.31 -17.84
CA GLY A 26 -17.50 -14.60 -18.79
C GLY A 26 -16.35 -15.46 -19.35
N PRO A 27 -15.85 -15.18 -20.58
CA PRO A 27 -14.74 -15.92 -21.16
C PRO A 27 -13.45 -15.74 -20.34
N ALA A 28 -12.65 -16.80 -20.24
CA ALA A 28 -11.36 -16.75 -19.56
C ALA A 28 -10.29 -16.05 -20.41
N VAL A 29 -9.50 -15.18 -19.79
CA VAL A 29 -8.49 -14.35 -20.45
C VAL A 29 -7.24 -15.14 -20.83
N LEU A 30 -6.76 -16.01 -19.93
CA LEU A 30 -5.45 -16.66 -20.06
C LEU A 30 -5.31 -17.61 -21.27
N PRO A 31 -6.34 -18.37 -21.70
CA PRO A 31 -6.27 -19.18 -22.92
C PRO A 31 -6.00 -18.35 -24.19
N VAL A 32 -6.63 -17.18 -24.31
CA VAL A 32 -6.44 -16.27 -25.46
C VAL A 32 -5.05 -15.64 -25.44
N VAL A 33 -4.58 -15.27 -24.24
CA VAL A 33 -3.20 -14.79 -24.03
C VAL A 33 -2.18 -15.86 -24.44
N GLN A 34 -2.44 -17.14 -24.14
CA GLN A 34 -1.54 -18.24 -24.50
C GLN A 34 -1.54 -18.55 -26.00
N SER A 35 -2.66 -18.40 -26.70
CA SER A 35 -2.68 -18.56 -28.16
C SER A 35 -1.93 -17.43 -28.85
N LEU A 36 -2.06 -16.19 -28.35
CA LEU A 36 -1.42 -15.02 -28.93
C LEU A 36 0.07 -14.90 -28.62
N SER A 37 0.57 -15.54 -27.56
CA SER A 37 2.00 -15.52 -27.25
C SER A 37 2.85 -16.32 -28.25
N LEU A 38 2.21 -17.21 -29.03
CA LEU A 38 2.85 -18.02 -30.07
C LEU A 38 2.74 -17.39 -31.47
N THR A 39 1.92 -16.37 -31.64
CA THR A 39 1.67 -15.71 -32.93
C THR A 39 2.51 -14.44 -33.06
N ASP A 40 2.95 -14.11 -34.27
CA ASP A 40 3.64 -12.84 -34.53
C ASP A 40 2.73 -11.65 -34.21
N LEU A 41 3.15 -10.86 -33.23
CA LEU A 41 2.37 -9.74 -32.69
C LEU A 41 2.14 -8.63 -33.71
N SER A 42 2.97 -8.51 -34.75
CA SER A 42 2.82 -7.50 -35.80
C SER A 42 1.60 -7.74 -36.71
N THR A 43 1.14 -8.99 -36.87
CA THR A 43 0.04 -9.33 -37.79
C THR A 43 -1.32 -9.52 -37.11
N ALA A 44 -1.37 -9.54 -35.78
CA ALA A 44 -2.62 -9.78 -35.04
C ALA A 44 -3.59 -8.59 -35.14
N ASN A 45 -4.84 -8.84 -35.55
CA ASN A 45 -5.89 -7.83 -35.65
C ASN A 45 -6.73 -7.74 -34.35
N CYS A 46 -7.54 -6.68 -34.23
CA CYS A 46 -8.40 -6.46 -33.06
C CYS A 46 -9.34 -7.66 -32.77
N GLU A 47 -9.79 -8.32 -33.83
CA GLU A 47 -10.68 -9.48 -33.78
C GLU A 47 -10.03 -10.72 -33.14
N ASP A 48 -8.70 -10.87 -33.28
CA ASP A 48 -7.93 -12.00 -32.75
C ASP A 48 -7.78 -11.95 -31.22
N PHE A 49 -7.99 -10.77 -30.61
CA PHE A 49 -7.95 -10.60 -29.15
C PHE A 49 -9.26 -10.99 -28.46
N THR A 50 -10.29 -11.38 -29.23
CA THR A 50 -11.63 -11.68 -28.71
C THR A 50 -12.05 -13.10 -29.09
N PRO A 51 -12.61 -13.89 -28.16
CA PRO A 51 -13.06 -15.24 -28.49
C PRO A 51 -14.26 -15.18 -29.43
N ALA A 52 -14.16 -15.85 -30.58
CA ALA A 52 -15.22 -15.90 -31.59
C ALA A 52 -16.54 -16.54 -31.10
N SER A 53 -16.51 -17.22 -29.96
CA SER A 53 -17.62 -18.04 -29.44
C SER A 53 -18.60 -17.29 -28.53
N PHE A 54 -18.39 -16.01 -28.22
CA PHE A 54 -19.26 -15.25 -27.31
C PHE A 54 -19.75 -13.94 -27.94
N GLU A 55 -21.07 -13.78 -28.01
CA GLU A 55 -21.72 -12.50 -28.30
C GLU A 55 -21.56 -11.57 -27.09
N LEU A 56 -20.50 -10.78 -27.08
CA LEU A 56 -20.27 -9.72 -26.10
C LEU A 56 -20.78 -8.39 -26.65
N ASP A 57 -21.42 -7.59 -25.79
CA ASP A 57 -21.67 -6.18 -26.06
C ASP A 57 -20.36 -5.48 -26.48
N HIS A 58 -20.44 -4.49 -27.36
CA HIS A 58 -19.28 -3.78 -27.90
C HIS A 58 -18.32 -3.30 -26.80
N CYS A 59 -18.83 -2.70 -25.72
CA CYS A 59 -18.04 -2.26 -24.56
C CYS A 59 -17.33 -3.39 -23.81
N ARG A 60 -18.01 -4.55 -23.65
CA ARG A 60 -17.44 -5.74 -22.99
C ARG A 60 -16.38 -6.40 -23.88
N ARG A 61 -16.59 -6.41 -25.20
CA ARG A 61 -15.62 -6.91 -26.18
C ARG A 61 -14.33 -6.08 -26.15
N LEU A 62 -14.46 -4.76 -26.12
CA LEU A 62 -13.33 -3.83 -25.99
C LEU A 62 -12.60 -4.00 -24.65
N ALA A 63 -13.33 -4.09 -23.54
CA ALA A 63 -12.75 -4.35 -22.22
C ALA A 63 -11.93 -5.63 -22.19
N PHE A 64 -12.45 -6.70 -22.79
CA PHE A 64 -11.76 -7.98 -22.88
C PHE A 64 -10.49 -7.88 -23.72
N ALA A 65 -10.56 -7.26 -24.91
CA ALA A 65 -9.40 -7.06 -25.79
C ALA A 65 -8.29 -6.26 -25.07
N LEU A 66 -8.64 -5.16 -24.40
CA LEU A 66 -7.69 -4.37 -23.61
C LEU A 66 -7.06 -5.20 -22.48
N ILE A 67 -7.83 -6.00 -21.76
CA ILE A 67 -7.31 -6.88 -20.71
C ILE A 67 -6.32 -7.90 -21.27
N VAL A 68 -6.63 -8.53 -22.41
CA VAL A 68 -5.75 -9.51 -23.07
C VAL A 68 -4.41 -8.87 -23.45
N ILE A 69 -4.44 -7.71 -24.13
CA ILE A 69 -3.23 -7.01 -24.58
C ILE A 69 -2.38 -6.54 -23.39
N LEU A 70 -3.02 -5.96 -22.36
CA LEU A 70 -2.31 -5.49 -21.16
C LEU A 70 -1.73 -6.66 -20.35
N GLN A 71 -2.41 -7.81 -20.34
CA GLN A 71 -1.90 -9.02 -19.70
C GLN A 71 -0.73 -9.63 -20.48
N LEU A 72 -0.78 -9.67 -21.81
CA LEU A 72 0.34 -10.08 -22.68
C LEU A 72 1.57 -9.20 -22.41
N ARG A 73 1.39 -7.88 -22.40
CA ARG A 73 2.45 -6.92 -22.10
C ARG A 73 3.07 -7.18 -20.73
N LYS A 74 2.24 -7.37 -19.70
CA LYS A 74 2.70 -7.70 -18.35
C LYS A 74 3.51 -9.00 -18.32
N GLN A 75 3.09 -10.03 -19.06
CA GLN A 75 3.84 -11.29 -19.16
C GLN A 75 5.18 -11.10 -19.86
N LYS A 76 5.22 -10.36 -20.97
CA LYS A 76 6.46 -10.06 -21.71
C LYS A 76 7.46 -9.28 -20.85
N ILE A 77 7.02 -8.26 -20.10
CA ILE A 77 7.87 -7.50 -19.17
C ILE A 77 8.40 -8.39 -18.03
N ALA A 78 7.55 -9.24 -17.46
CA ALA A 78 7.93 -10.13 -16.37
C ALA A 78 8.83 -11.29 -16.82
N HIS A 79 8.81 -11.63 -18.11
CA HIS A 79 9.63 -12.71 -18.65
C HIS A 79 11.11 -12.30 -18.63
N ARG A 80 11.90 -13.03 -17.86
CA ARG A 80 13.36 -12.87 -17.78
C ARG A 80 14.00 -14.20 -18.14
N GLU A 81 14.56 -14.27 -19.32
CA GLU A 81 15.29 -15.44 -19.77
C GLU A 81 16.62 -15.56 -19.02
N ARG A 82 17.02 -16.81 -18.77
CA ARG A 82 18.26 -17.14 -18.07
C ARG A 82 19.25 -17.69 -19.08
N ASN A 83 19.60 -16.87 -20.07
CA ASN A 83 20.58 -17.24 -21.09
C ASN A 83 21.97 -16.85 -20.60
N SER A 84 22.95 -17.72 -20.83
CA SER A 84 24.34 -17.50 -20.41
C SER A 84 25.12 -16.59 -21.36
N ASP A 85 24.72 -16.53 -22.63
CA ASP A 85 25.37 -15.68 -23.62
C ASP A 85 24.87 -14.23 -23.52
N ILE A 86 25.81 -13.29 -23.50
CA ILE A 86 25.56 -11.85 -23.40
C ILE A 86 24.90 -11.34 -24.68
N TYR A 87 25.29 -11.86 -25.85
CA TYR A 87 24.74 -11.40 -27.13
C TYR A 87 23.29 -11.84 -27.30
N GLU A 88 23.00 -13.11 -27.04
CA GLU A 88 21.64 -13.66 -27.03
C GLU A 88 20.74 -12.93 -26.03
N LYS A 89 21.27 -12.61 -24.85
CA LYS A 89 20.54 -11.81 -23.86
C LYS A 89 20.21 -10.42 -24.38
N TRP A 90 21.12 -9.77 -25.11
CA TRP A 90 20.87 -8.44 -25.69
C TRP A 90 19.84 -8.51 -26.83
N THR A 91 19.94 -9.48 -27.74
CA THR A 91 18.98 -9.64 -28.84
C THR A 91 17.58 -9.95 -28.33
N ASN A 92 17.45 -10.78 -27.29
CA ASN A 92 16.15 -11.13 -26.72
C ASN A 92 15.57 -9.96 -25.92
N GLU A 93 16.41 -9.16 -25.26
CA GLU A 93 15.99 -7.91 -24.61
C GLU A 93 15.48 -6.89 -25.64
N GLU A 94 16.20 -6.73 -26.77
CA GLU A 94 15.78 -5.82 -27.84
C GLU A 94 14.46 -6.28 -28.49
N ALA A 95 14.32 -7.56 -28.82
CA ALA A 95 13.08 -8.13 -29.34
C ALA A 95 11.92 -7.95 -28.35
N ARG A 96 12.17 -8.14 -27.05
CA ARG A 96 11.18 -7.91 -26.00
C ARG A 96 10.77 -6.44 -25.89
N CYS A 97 11.72 -5.51 -25.99
CA CYS A 97 11.41 -4.07 -26.01
C CYS A 97 10.51 -3.72 -27.21
N ARG A 98 10.84 -4.22 -28.41
CA ARG A 98 10.01 -4.03 -29.60
C ARG A 98 8.61 -4.62 -29.46
N ASP A 99 8.49 -5.84 -28.94
CA ASP A 99 7.19 -6.47 -28.66
C ASP A 99 6.33 -5.63 -27.72
N VAL A 100 6.93 -5.08 -26.66
CA VAL A 100 6.23 -4.22 -25.69
C VAL A 100 5.79 -2.91 -26.34
N GLU A 101 6.63 -2.29 -27.17
CA GLU A 101 6.29 -1.07 -27.92
C GLU A 101 5.11 -1.31 -28.88
N ILE A 102 5.13 -2.40 -29.64
CA ILE A 102 4.04 -2.79 -30.56
C ILE A 102 2.73 -2.99 -29.78
N LEU A 103 2.78 -3.65 -28.62
CA LEU A 103 1.60 -3.84 -27.77
C LEU A 103 1.07 -2.50 -27.23
N GLU A 104 1.95 -1.55 -26.87
CA GLU A 104 1.54 -0.22 -26.43
C GLU A 104 0.90 0.60 -27.55
N GLU A 105 1.43 0.53 -28.76
CA GLU A 105 0.85 1.15 -29.95
C GLU A 105 -0.57 0.62 -30.20
N LYS A 106 -0.74 -0.71 -30.20
CA LYS A 106 -2.06 -1.35 -30.37
C LYS A 106 -3.08 -0.96 -29.30
N VAL A 107 -2.65 -0.79 -28.04
CA VAL A 107 -3.54 -0.29 -26.98
C VAL A 107 -4.04 1.12 -27.30
N ASN A 108 -3.17 1.98 -27.82
CA ASN A 108 -3.56 3.34 -28.19
C ASN A 108 -4.45 3.33 -29.43
N ASP A 109 -4.12 2.54 -30.46
CA ASP A 109 -4.92 2.46 -31.70
C ASP A 109 -6.36 2.02 -31.42
N ILE A 110 -6.53 0.94 -30.65
CA ILE A 110 -7.85 0.41 -30.26
C ILE A 110 -8.63 1.45 -29.44
N TRP A 111 -7.93 2.17 -28.57
CA TRP A 111 -8.56 3.20 -27.73
C TRP A 111 -8.94 4.45 -28.53
N GLU A 112 -8.07 4.90 -29.44
CA GLU A 112 -8.34 6.04 -30.32
C GLU A 112 -9.46 5.73 -31.31
N GLU A 113 -9.50 4.52 -31.87
CA GLU A 113 -10.60 4.04 -32.71
C GLU A 113 -11.93 4.11 -31.96
N PHE A 114 -11.98 3.61 -30.72
CA PHE A 114 -13.16 3.73 -29.87
C PHE A 114 -13.56 5.20 -29.64
N LEU A 115 -12.59 6.09 -29.40
CA LEU A 115 -12.87 7.51 -29.17
C LEU A 115 -13.30 8.30 -30.41
N THR A 116 -13.26 7.71 -31.61
CA THR A 116 -13.80 8.36 -32.82
C THR A 116 -15.32 8.58 -32.74
N GLN A 117 -16.02 7.76 -31.96
CA GLN A 117 -17.45 7.87 -31.73
C GLN A 117 -17.73 8.53 -30.37
N TYR A 118 -18.87 9.23 -30.26
CA TYR A 118 -19.28 9.81 -28.99
C TYR A 118 -19.86 8.71 -28.08
N HIS A 119 -19.23 8.53 -26.92
CA HIS A 119 -19.62 7.51 -25.95
C HIS A 119 -20.19 8.13 -24.66
N SER A 120 -21.16 7.45 -24.08
CA SER A 120 -21.71 7.85 -22.78
C SER A 120 -20.67 7.63 -21.67
N PRO A 121 -20.72 8.39 -20.56
CA PRO A 121 -19.80 8.17 -19.45
C PRO A 121 -19.96 6.77 -18.86
N GLN A 122 -21.16 6.17 -18.91
CA GLN A 122 -21.42 4.82 -18.41
C GLN A 122 -20.64 3.76 -19.20
N GLU A 123 -20.62 3.86 -20.53
CA GLU A 123 -19.84 2.95 -21.39
C GLU A 123 -18.34 2.97 -21.04
N LEU A 124 -17.78 4.15 -20.74
CA LEU A 124 -16.39 4.28 -20.29
C LEU A 124 -16.12 3.55 -18.96
N TYR A 125 -17.06 3.64 -18.00
CA TYR A 125 -16.93 2.90 -16.75
C TYR A 125 -17.08 1.40 -16.97
N ASP A 126 -18.02 0.98 -17.81
CA ASP A 126 -18.25 -0.41 -18.15
C ASP A 126 -16.97 -1.01 -18.75
N ILE A 127 -16.35 -0.35 -19.73
CA ILE A 127 -15.11 -0.84 -20.35
C ILE A 127 -14.02 -1.05 -19.31
N LEU A 128 -13.81 -0.06 -18.46
CA LEU A 128 -12.65 -0.09 -17.60
C LEU A 128 -12.87 -1.04 -16.40
N TRP A 129 -14.09 -1.09 -15.84
CA TRP A 129 -14.38 -1.74 -14.55
C TRP A 129 -15.02 -3.13 -14.69
N THR A 130 -15.40 -3.56 -15.90
CA THR A 130 -15.90 -4.92 -16.14
C THR A 130 -14.87 -5.96 -15.72
N GLU A 131 -15.35 -7.00 -15.05
CA GLU A 131 -14.55 -8.11 -14.53
C GLU A 131 -14.57 -9.30 -15.48
N PHE A 132 -13.40 -9.88 -15.73
CA PHE A 132 -13.27 -11.14 -16.45
C PHE A 132 -12.43 -12.15 -15.65
N PRO A 133 -12.75 -13.45 -15.70
CA PRO A 133 -11.95 -14.48 -15.04
C PRO A 133 -10.60 -14.67 -15.74
N LEU A 134 -9.51 -14.76 -14.96
CA LEU A 134 -8.19 -15.03 -15.51
C LEU A 134 -8.09 -16.46 -16.05
N THR A 135 -8.55 -17.46 -15.28
CA THR A 135 -8.55 -18.89 -15.66
C THR A 135 -9.93 -19.47 -15.38
N GLN A 136 -10.38 -20.45 -16.17
CA GLN A 136 -11.69 -21.10 -16.01
C GLN A 136 -11.86 -21.73 -14.60
N ASP A 137 -10.78 -22.23 -14.01
CA ASP A 137 -10.82 -22.92 -12.71
C ASP A 137 -10.53 -22.00 -11.51
N THR A 138 -10.02 -20.78 -11.74
CA THR A 138 -9.58 -19.88 -10.67
C THR A 138 -10.49 -18.67 -10.55
N SER A 139 -10.95 -18.38 -9.34
CA SER A 139 -11.79 -17.23 -9.03
C SER A 139 -11.09 -15.85 -9.12
N SER A 140 -9.93 -15.75 -9.74
CA SER A 140 -9.19 -14.49 -9.86
C SER A 140 -9.76 -13.68 -11.01
N MET A 141 -10.55 -12.65 -10.69
CA MET A 141 -11.08 -11.71 -11.67
C MET A 141 -10.08 -10.59 -11.94
N ILE A 142 -10.06 -10.10 -13.18
CA ILE A 142 -9.21 -9.00 -13.64
C ILE A 142 -10.06 -7.94 -14.32
N LYS A 143 -9.65 -6.68 -14.13
CA LYS A 143 -10.21 -5.47 -14.75
C LYS A 143 -9.13 -4.72 -15.50
N VAL A 144 -9.51 -3.85 -16.45
CA VAL A 144 -8.56 -2.91 -17.10
C VAL A 144 -7.88 -2.03 -16.05
N VAL A 145 -8.61 -1.59 -15.02
CA VAL A 145 -8.04 -0.78 -13.91
C VAL A 145 -6.87 -1.46 -13.21
N ASN A 146 -6.90 -2.78 -13.06
CA ASN A 146 -5.83 -3.50 -12.36
C ASN A 146 -4.48 -3.33 -13.07
N PHE A 147 -4.49 -3.06 -14.38
CA PHE A 147 -3.28 -2.74 -15.15
C PHE A 147 -2.89 -1.28 -15.04
N LEU A 148 -3.86 -0.36 -14.99
CA LEU A 148 -3.65 1.08 -14.78
C LEU A 148 -3.04 1.42 -13.40
N THR A 149 -3.24 0.56 -12.41
CA THR A 149 -2.68 0.73 -11.05
C THR A 149 -1.29 0.10 -10.88
N SER A 150 -0.78 -0.59 -11.90
CA SER A 150 0.55 -1.19 -11.86
C SER A 150 1.63 -0.16 -12.17
N LYS A 151 2.82 -0.33 -11.58
CA LYS A 151 3.97 0.56 -11.86
C LYS A 151 4.42 0.50 -13.32
N ASP A 152 4.13 -0.61 -13.98
CA ASP A 152 4.52 -0.86 -15.36
C ASP A 152 3.42 -0.42 -16.32
N ALA A 153 2.40 0.33 -15.91
CA ALA A 153 1.28 0.69 -16.77
C ALA A 153 1.73 1.48 -18.04
N PRO A 154 1.09 1.27 -19.21
CA PRO A 154 1.44 1.99 -20.43
C PRO A 154 1.27 3.51 -20.25
N GLN A 155 2.34 4.27 -20.49
CA GLN A 155 2.40 5.69 -20.12
C GLN A 155 1.39 6.55 -20.88
N LYS A 156 1.29 6.36 -22.20
CA LYS A 156 0.36 7.10 -23.07
C LYS A 156 -1.10 6.88 -22.67
N PHE A 157 -1.47 5.62 -22.43
CA PHE A 157 -2.81 5.24 -22.02
C PHE A 157 -3.17 5.79 -20.62
N VAL A 158 -2.26 5.69 -19.63
CA VAL A 158 -2.47 6.27 -18.30
C VAL A 158 -2.57 7.80 -18.35
N ALA A 159 -1.81 8.45 -19.22
CA ALA A 159 -1.82 9.91 -19.36
C ALA A 159 -3.04 10.43 -20.16
N HIS A 160 -3.82 9.56 -20.79
CA HIS A 160 -4.92 9.96 -21.65
C HIS A 160 -5.97 10.81 -20.88
N PRO A 161 -6.36 12.00 -21.39
CA PRO A 161 -7.22 12.93 -20.67
C PRO A 161 -8.55 12.33 -20.22
N ILE A 162 -9.18 11.51 -21.07
CA ILE A 162 -10.47 10.87 -20.76
C ILE A 162 -10.32 9.86 -19.62
N ILE A 163 -9.25 9.06 -19.60
CA ILE A 163 -9.00 8.09 -18.53
C ILE A 163 -8.77 8.83 -17.21
N PHE A 164 -7.99 9.90 -17.25
CA PHE A 164 -7.76 10.75 -16.09
C PHE A 164 -9.04 11.40 -15.56
N MET A 165 -9.88 11.97 -16.44
CA MET A 165 -11.16 12.57 -16.05
C MET A 165 -12.12 11.54 -15.46
N THR A 166 -12.23 10.35 -16.06
CA THR A 166 -13.06 9.24 -15.57
C THR A 166 -12.60 8.77 -14.20
N MET A 167 -11.30 8.58 -13.99
CA MET A 167 -10.73 8.21 -12.68
C MET A 167 -10.91 9.29 -11.62
N SER A 168 -10.69 10.56 -11.98
CA SER A 168 -10.91 11.69 -11.07
C SER A 168 -12.38 11.85 -10.70
N ARG A 169 -13.30 11.58 -11.64
CA ARG A 169 -14.74 11.59 -11.38
C ARG A 169 -15.14 10.43 -10.46
N ALA A 170 -14.64 9.21 -10.71
CA ALA A 170 -14.84 8.07 -9.80
C ALA A 170 -14.34 8.35 -8.39
N TRP A 171 -13.18 9.00 -8.23
CA TRP A 171 -12.66 9.36 -6.92
C TRP A 171 -13.62 10.29 -6.15
N ARG A 172 -14.10 11.35 -6.81
CA ARG A 172 -14.92 12.39 -6.18
C ARG A 172 -16.37 11.99 -5.96
N PHE A 173 -16.97 11.30 -6.94
CA PHE A 173 -18.41 11.07 -6.98
C PHE A 173 -18.80 9.59 -6.90
N GLY A 174 -17.82 8.69 -6.90
CA GLY A 174 -18.08 7.25 -7.02
C GLY A 174 -18.40 6.83 -8.46
N ARG A 175 -18.69 5.54 -8.62
CA ARG A 175 -19.07 4.95 -9.92
C ARG A 175 -20.51 5.31 -10.26
N PRO A 176 -20.84 5.62 -11.53
CA PRO A 176 -22.24 5.75 -11.92
C PRO A 176 -22.91 4.38 -11.89
N ASP A 177 -24.10 4.33 -11.32
CA ASP A 177 -24.92 3.12 -11.34
C ASP A 177 -25.49 2.89 -12.74
N SER A 178 -25.49 1.63 -13.17
CA SER A 178 -26.12 1.19 -14.42
C SER A 178 -27.65 1.15 -14.32
N ASN A 179 -28.21 1.05 -13.10
CA ASN A 179 -29.67 0.98 -12.88
C ASN A 179 -30.31 2.37 -12.83
N ARG A 180 -30.85 2.79 -13.98
CA ARG A 180 -31.42 4.12 -14.25
C ARG A 180 -32.82 4.36 -13.62
N SER A 181 -33.39 3.40 -12.88
CA SER A 181 -34.78 3.46 -12.38
C SER A 181 -34.88 3.52 -10.85
N GLU A 182 -34.17 4.45 -10.20
CA GLU A 182 -34.20 4.53 -8.74
C GLU A 182 -34.94 5.75 -8.20
N ASN A 183 -35.77 5.50 -7.19
CA ASN A 183 -36.48 6.52 -6.42
C ASN A 183 -35.51 7.56 -5.85
N ARG A 184 -35.92 8.84 -5.82
CA ARG A 184 -35.08 9.97 -5.35
C ARG A 184 -34.45 9.75 -3.97
N LEU A 185 -35.13 9.04 -3.06
CA LEU A 185 -34.60 8.68 -1.74
C LEU A 185 -33.44 7.67 -1.79
N LEU A 186 -33.50 6.69 -2.69
CA LEU A 186 -32.41 5.74 -2.93
C LEU A 186 -31.21 6.47 -3.53
N SER A 187 -31.44 7.41 -4.46
CA SER A 187 -30.38 8.23 -5.03
C SER A 187 -29.67 9.12 -4.00
N MET A 188 -30.40 9.73 -3.05
CA MET A 188 -29.78 10.50 -1.95
C MET A 188 -29.02 9.60 -0.98
N ARG A 189 -29.58 8.43 -0.64
CA ARG A 189 -28.88 7.45 0.21
C ARG A 189 -27.56 7.03 -0.42
N LYS A 190 -27.55 6.79 -1.74
CA LYS A 190 -26.35 6.43 -2.51
C LYS A 190 -25.33 7.55 -2.61
N PHE A 191 -25.77 8.80 -2.80
CA PHE A 191 -24.86 9.96 -2.75
C PHE A 191 -24.13 10.07 -1.40
N CYS A 192 -24.79 9.69 -0.30
CA CYS A 192 -24.17 9.63 1.03
C CYS A 192 -23.22 8.44 1.22
N THR A 193 -23.36 7.36 0.43
CA THR A 193 -22.60 6.10 0.62
C THR A 193 -21.52 5.81 -0.42
N SER A 194 -21.57 6.41 -1.61
CA SER A 194 -20.79 5.95 -2.78
C SER A 194 -19.44 6.62 -3.09
N PRO A 195 -19.09 7.83 -2.59
CA PRO A 195 -17.80 8.43 -2.95
C PRO A 195 -16.60 7.71 -2.31
N SER A 196 -15.67 7.24 -3.15
CA SER A 196 -14.38 6.66 -2.73
C SER A 196 -13.58 7.59 -1.83
N SER A 197 -13.64 8.90 -2.11
CA SER A 197 -13.04 9.96 -1.30
C SER A 197 -13.57 10.02 0.14
N LYS A 198 -14.86 9.78 0.38
CA LYS A 198 -15.46 9.79 1.72
C LYS A 198 -15.01 8.58 2.53
N ILE A 199 -14.93 7.42 1.90
CA ILE A 199 -14.45 6.19 2.54
C ILE A 199 -12.97 6.33 2.92
N HIS A 200 -12.16 6.88 2.02
CA HIS A 200 -10.77 7.22 2.33
C HIS A 200 -10.65 8.22 3.48
N PHE A 201 -11.48 9.26 3.50
CA PHE A 201 -11.50 10.24 4.59
C PHE A 201 -11.88 9.61 5.95
N LEU A 202 -12.88 8.72 5.97
CA LEU A 202 -13.23 7.94 7.16
C LEU A 202 -12.06 7.05 7.61
N GLU A 203 -11.41 6.33 6.69
CA GLU A 203 -10.24 5.51 7.03
C GLU A 203 -9.09 6.35 7.60
N LEU A 204 -8.83 7.53 7.03
CA LEU A 204 -7.82 8.46 7.53
C LEU A 204 -8.17 8.96 8.93
N LEU A 205 -9.43 9.32 9.20
CA LEU A 205 -9.86 9.75 10.53
C LEU A 205 -9.68 8.65 11.58
N LEU A 206 -10.01 7.40 11.23
CA LEU A 206 -9.82 6.25 12.12
C LEU A 206 -8.33 5.95 12.35
N ASP A 207 -7.50 6.06 11.32
CA ASP A 207 -6.06 5.91 11.44
C ASP A 207 -5.43 7.02 12.31
N LEU A 208 -5.81 8.28 12.10
CA LEU A 208 -5.40 9.41 12.94
C LEU A 208 -5.86 9.24 14.39
N ALA A 209 -7.09 8.79 14.62
CA ALA A 209 -7.59 8.47 15.96
C ALA A 209 -6.73 7.39 16.63
N SER A 210 -6.30 6.36 15.88
CA SER A 210 -5.38 5.33 16.38
C SER A 210 -4.01 5.90 16.77
N VAL A 211 -3.47 6.83 15.96
CA VAL A 211 -2.19 7.50 16.27
C VAL A 211 -2.31 8.41 17.49
N VAL A 212 -3.36 9.21 17.59
CA VAL A 212 -3.61 10.06 18.77
C VAL A 212 -3.76 9.21 20.03
N THR A 213 -4.46 8.07 19.91
CA THR A 213 -4.61 7.12 21.01
C THR A 213 -3.26 6.50 21.42
N LEU A 214 -2.41 6.18 20.45
CA LEU A 214 -1.06 5.66 20.68
C LEU A 214 -0.14 6.70 21.32
N ILE A 215 -0.22 7.96 20.88
CA ILE A 215 0.50 9.09 21.51
C ILE A 215 0.00 9.28 22.94
N SER A 216 -1.32 9.27 23.16
CA SER A 216 -1.92 9.36 24.50
C SER A 216 -1.45 8.21 25.40
N TYR A 217 -1.33 6.99 24.87
CA TYR A 217 -0.80 5.83 25.57
C TYR A 217 0.67 6.05 25.99
N VAL A 218 1.52 6.52 25.08
CA VAL A 218 2.95 6.74 25.35
C VAL A 218 3.20 7.91 26.29
N MET A 219 2.43 9.01 26.16
CA MET A 219 2.56 10.19 27.02
C MET A 219 2.02 9.94 28.43
N ARG A 220 1.01 9.09 28.57
CA ARG A 220 0.39 8.71 29.86
C ARG A 220 0.29 7.19 29.96
N PRO A 221 1.44 6.52 30.22
CA PRO A 221 1.45 5.08 30.36
C PRO A 221 0.63 4.68 31.59
N PRO A 222 -0.05 3.51 31.54
CA PRO A 222 -0.75 2.97 32.71
C PRO A 222 0.25 2.79 33.85
N ASN A 223 -0.15 3.11 35.08
CA ASN A 223 0.69 3.05 36.29
C ASN A 223 1.84 4.07 36.34
N TRP A 224 1.79 5.17 35.58
CA TRP A 224 2.68 6.30 35.87
C TRP A 224 2.40 6.78 37.31
N PRO A 225 3.41 6.85 38.19
CA PRO A 225 3.22 7.35 39.54
C PRO A 225 2.95 8.85 39.45
N ASP A 226 1.67 9.22 39.30
CA ASP A 226 1.25 10.56 39.66
C ASP A 226 1.56 10.72 41.15
N SER A 227 2.34 11.76 41.43
CA SER A 227 2.89 12.08 42.73
C SER A 227 1.83 12.05 43.83
N ASP A 228 2.26 11.53 44.99
CA ASP A 228 1.81 11.86 46.35
C ASP A 228 0.91 10.88 47.15
N ASN A 229 0.43 9.73 46.63
CA ASN A 229 -0.36 8.79 47.47
C ASN A 229 -0.02 7.29 47.30
N ASN A 230 1.20 6.97 46.86
CA ASN A 230 1.57 5.63 46.37
C ASN A 230 1.91 4.58 47.45
N SER A 231 1.50 4.76 48.71
CA SER A 231 1.70 3.75 49.76
C SER A 231 0.48 2.85 50.02
N GLN A 232 -0.66 3.08 49.38
CA GLN A 232 -1.91 2.36 49.73
C GLN A 232 -2.57 1.53 48.63
N ASN A 233 -2.14 1.65 47.37
CA ASN A 233 -2.67 0.79 46.31
C ASN A 233 -1.58 -0.16 45.82
N PRO A 234 -1.66 -1.47 46.10
CA PRO A 234 -0.78 -2.43 45.43
C PRO A 234 -0.97 -2.31 43.91
N PRO A 235 -0.05 -2.86 43.09
CA PRO A 235 -0.24 -3.04 41.65
C PRO A 235 -1.37 -4.06 41.40
N ALA A 236 -2.59 -3.71 41.82
CA ALA A 236 -3.80 -4.45 41.56
C ALA A 236 -4.15 -4.19 40.10
N ALA A 237 -4.05 -5.25 39.31
CA ALA A 237 -4.60 -5.44 37.97
C ALA A 237 -5.55 -4.32 37.52
N TYR A 238 -5.01 -3.23 36.96
CA TYR A 238 -5.86 -2.28 36.26
C TYR A 238 -6.45 -3.03 35.06
N PRO A 239 -7.79 -3.11 34.94
CA PRO A 239 -8.39 -3.76 33.79
C PRO A 239 -7.96 -3.03 32.52
N TYR A 240 -7.73 -3.78 31.45
CA TYR A 240 -7.49 -3.24 30.10
C TYR A 240 -8.48 -2.10 29.84
N THR A 241 -7.98 -0.88 29.66
CA THR A 241 -8.87 0.24 29.37
C THR A 241 -9.30 0.18 27.90
N LEU A 242 -10.37 0.88 27.57
CA LEU A 242 -10.87 0.98 26.19
C LEU A 242 -9.78 1.45 25.21
N ARG A 243 -8.78 2.20 25.70
CA ARG A 243 -7.64 2.70 24.95
C ARG A 243 -6.77 1.57 24.40
N GLU A 244 -6.30 0.66 25.25
CA GLU A 244 -5.42 -0.43 24.84
C GLU A 244 -6.19 -1.45 23.99
N ALA A 245 -7.45 -1.72 24.36
CA ALA A 245 -8.33 -2.57 23.56
C ALA A 245 -8.51 -2.03 22.14
N TYR A 246 -8.74 -0.72 21.98
CA TYR A 246 -8.84 -0.09 20.67
C TYR A 246 -7.54 -0.17 19.86
N LEU A 247 -6.37 0.07 20.48
CA LEU A 247 -5.08 -0.05 19.81
C LEU A 247 -4.81 -1.46 19.29
N MET A 248 -5.05 -2.48 20.12
CA MET A 248 -4.91 -3.88 19.72
C MET A 248 -5.91 -4.26 18.63
N LEU A 249 -7.17 -3.85 18.78
CA LEU A 249 -8.23 -4.13 17.80
C LEU A 249 -7.91 -3.49 16.44
N TYR A 250 -7.48 -2.22 16.44
CA TYR A 250 -7.10 -1.50 15.24
C TYR A 250 -5.88 -2.16 14.56
N ALA A 251 -4.81 -2.43 15.32
CA ALA A 251 -3.61 -3.07 14.81
C ALA A 251 -3.92 -4.47 14.24
N PHE A 252 -4.77 -5.24 14.90
CA PHE A 252 -5.22 -6.53 14.39
C PHE A 252 -6.03 -6.41 13.09
N SER A 253 -6.95 -5.45 13.01
CA SER A 253 -7.72 -5.18 11.79
C SER A 253 -6.83 -4.83 10.60
N VAL A 254 -5.82 -3.98 10.82
CA VAL A 254 -4.86 -3.58 9.78
C VAL A 254 -3.95 -4.75 9.40
N LEU A 255 -3.47 -5.54 10.37
CA LEU A 255 -2.59 -6.68 10.10
C LEU A 255 -3.20 -7.69 9.12
N LEU A 256 -4.50 -7.95 9.25
CA LEU A 256 -5.20 -8.97 8.45
C LEU A 256 -5.39 -8.57 6.97
N PHE A 257 -5.40 -7.27 6.66
CA PHE A 257 -5.91 -6.80 5.37
C PHE A 257 -5.11 -5.67 4.70
N ALA A 258 -4.26 -4.96 5.44
CA ALA A 258 -3.40 -3.94 4.85
C ALA A 258 -2.18 -4.57 4.19
N ARG A 259 -1.49 -3.78 3.36
CA ARG A 259 -0.24 -4.18 2.70
C ARG A 259 0.86 -3.15 2.96
N GLY A 260 2.11 -3.61 2.94
CA GLY A 260 3.29 -2.77 3.06
C GLY A 260 3.58 -2.30 4.48
N VAL A 261 3.95 -1.03 4.61
CA VAL A 261 4.49 -0.47 5.87
C VAL A 261 3.46 -0.55 7.01
N ASN A 262 2.18 -0.28 6.74
CA ASN A 262 1.14 -0.30 7.78
C ASN A 262 0.94 -1.70 8.39
N THR A 263 1.12 -2.77 7.61
CA THR A 263 1.12 -4.15 8.12
C THR A 263 2.28 -4.38 9.08
N THR A 264 3.50 -3.94 8.71
CA THR A 264 4.69 -4.08 9.57
C THR A 264 4.56 -3.29 10.87
N LEU A 265 4.04 -2.06 10.83
CA LEU A 265 3.81 -1.22 12.01
C LEU A 265 2.73 -1.80 12.93
N SER A 266 1.68 -2.38 12.35
CA SER A 266 0.61 -3.02 13.10
C SER A 266 1.08 -4.34 13.74
N ALA A 267 1.89 -5.12 13.02
CA ALA A 267 2.55 -6.30 13.55
C ALA A 267 3.48 -5.96 14.73
N LEU A 268 4.30 -4.91 14.59
CA LEU A 268 5.17 -4.42 15.67
C LEU A 268 4.38 -3.94 16.88
N THR A 269 3.25 -3.26 16.65
CA THR A 269 2.35 -2.84 17.74
C THR A 269 1.84 -4.07 18.49
N LEU A 270 1.31 -5.07 17.80
CA LEU A 270 0.83 -6.30 18.45
C LEU A 270 1.96 -7.08 19.13
N ALA A 271 3.14 -7.16 18.51
CA ALA A 271 4.32 -7.79 19.07
C ALA A 271 4.86 -7.05 20.31
N ALA A 272 4.58 -5.76 20.47
CA ALA A 272 4.91 -5.02 21.68
C ALA A 272 3.97 -5.35 22.85
N PHE A 273 2.69 -5.62 22.57
CA PHE A 273 1.69 -6.01 23.59
C PHE A 273 1.75 -7.51 23.94
N ALA A 274 2.07 -8.39 22.99
CA ALA A 274 2.08 -9.83 23.17
C ALA A 274 2.97 -10.35 24.33
N PRO A 275 4.26 -9.97 24.46
CA PRO A 275 5.12 -10.47 25.53
C PRO A 275 4.78 -9.89 26.90
N SER A 276 4.04 -8.77 26.92
CA SER A 276 3.60 -8.16 28.16
C SER A 276 2.33 -8.82 28.69
N PHE A 277 1.53 -9.53 27.89
CA PHE A 277 0.26 -10.12 28.33
C PHE A 277 0.45 -11.08 29.53
N PRO A 278 -0.32 -10.93 30.64
CA PRO A 278 -1.52 -10.10 30.83
C PRO A 278 -1.25 -8.65 31.30
N SER A 279 0.00 -8.25 31.48
CA SER A 279 0.42 -6.87 31.78
C SER A 279 0.54 -5.99 30.52
N LEU A 280 0.72 -4.68 30.71
CA LEU A 280 0.84 -3.70 29.62
C LEU A 280 2.31 -3.28 29.43
N PRO A 281 2.74 -2.89 28.21
CA PRO A 281 4.10 -2.43 27.98
C PRO A 281 4.38 -1.11 28.72
N LEU A 282 5.18 -1.19 29.79
CA LEU A 282 5.53 -0.06 30.65
C LEU A 282 6.83 0.64 30.20
N PRO A 283 7.03 1.92 30.56
CA PRO A 283 8.30 2.62 30.34
C PRO A 283 9.49 1.80 30.87
N GLY A 284 10.58 1.75 30.09
CA GLY A 284 11.74 0.92 30.39
C GLY A 284 11.66 -0.52 29.85
N SER A 285 10.49 -1.00 29.41
CA SER A 285 10.36 -2.26 28.69
C SER A 285 10.71 -2.13 27.21
N ALA A 286 11.19 -3.22 26.60
CA ALA A 286 11.44 -3.26 25.16
C ALA A 286 10.16 -3.01 24.34
N GLY A 287 9.00 -3.50 24.81
CA GLY A 287 7.70 -3.26 24.16
C GLY A 287 7.35 -1.78 24.08
N PHE A 288 7.59 -1.01 25.14
CA PHE A 288 7.36 0.44 25.13
C PHE A 288 8.30 1.16 24.14
N GLY A 289 9.57 0.73 24.05
CA GLY A 289 10.51 1.22 23.04
C GLY A 289 10.04 0.95 21.60
N ILE A 290 9.48 -0.24 21.34
CA ILE A 290 8.88 -0.58 20.04
C ILE A 290 7.71 0.35 19.72
N LEU A 291 6.83 0.64 20.69
CA LEU A 291 5.70 1.55 20.48
C LEU A 291 6.14 2.98 20.14
N LEU A 292 7.19 3.49 20.79
CA LEU A 292 7.81 4.78 20.45
C LEU A 292 8.29 4.82 19.00
N TRP A 293 9.00 3.76 18.56
CA TRP A 293 9.43 3.61 17.18
C TRP A 293 8.25 3.54 16.20
N VAL A 294 7.18 2.82 16.55
CA VAL A 294 5.96 2.75 15.73
C VAL A 294 5.37 4.15 15.55
N ILE A 295 5.24 4.96 16.61
CA ILE A 295 4.75 6.36 16.50
C ILE A 295 5.61 7.14 15.51
N PHE A 296 6.93 7.11 15.70
CA PHE A 296 7.87 7.85 14.87
C PHE A 296 7.73 7.49 13.38
N VAL A 297 7.75 6.20 13.06
CA VAL A 297 7.64 5.73 11.66
C VAL A 297 6.27 6.03 11.08
N ARG A 298 5.20 5.96 11.89
CA ARG A 298 3.83 6.23 11.42
C ARG A 298 3.59 7.70 11.09
N ILE A 299 4.16 8.61 11.89
CA ILE A 299 4.15 10.05 11.58
C ILE A 299 4.88 10.34 10.27
N LEU A 300 6.03 9.69 10.04
CA LEU A 300 6.75 9.81 8.77
C LEU A 300 5.95 9.22 7.60
N ALA A 301 5.26 8.09 7.81
CA ALA A 301 4.49 7.41 6.78
C ALA A 301 3.38 8.28 6.16
N TYR A 302 2.77 9.21 6.93
CA TYR A 302 1.79 10.16 6.39
C TYR A 302 2.32 11.07 5.29
N HIS A 303 3.63 11.29 5.25
CA HIS A 303 4.28 12.13 4.25
C HIS A 303 4.67 11.34 2.99
N ILE A 304 4.55 10.01 3.02
CA ILE A 304 4.94 9.14 1.90
C ILE A 304 3.71 8.90 1.01
N ALA A 305 3.72 9.47 -0.20
CA ALA A 305 2.62 9.42 -1.16
C ALA A 305 2.12 8.00 -1.52
N THR A 306 2.96 6.98 -1.34
CA THR A 306 2.62 5.59 -1.69
C THR A 306 1.90 4.82 -0.58
N VAL A 307 1.83 5.34 0.64
CA VAL A 307 1.24 4.65 1.80
C VAL A 307 -0.19 5.15 2.00
N PHE A 308 -1.15 4.23 2.18
CA PHE A 308 -2.58 4.52 2.39
C PHE A 308 -3.03 4.13 3.80
N PRO A 309 -3.88 4.93 4.47
CA PRO A 309 -4.50 6.18 4.00
C PRO A 309 -3.51 7.37 4.02
N ASN A 310 -3.55 8.23 2.99
CA ASN A 310 -2.71 9.42 2.91
C ASN A 310 -3.51 10.74 3.00
N PRO A 311 -3.14 11.70 3.86
CA PRO A 311 -3.80 13.01 3.94
C PRO A 311 -3.69 13.86 2.67
N LEU A 312 -2.68 13.64 1.81
CA LEU A 312 -2.48 14.37 0.55
C LEU A 312 -3.68 14.24 -0.40
N PHE A 313 -4.45 13.15 -0.32
CA PHE A 313 -5.66 12.96 -1.14
C PHE A 313 -6.82 13.90 -0.81
N LEU A 314 -6.80 14.54 0.37
CA LEU A 314 -7.83 15.50 0.76
C LEU A 314 -7.65 16.86 0.09
N ILE A 315 -6.41 17.33 -0.05
CA ILE A 315 -6.09 18.67 -0.54
C ILE A 315 -5.64 18.57 -1.99
N SER A 316 -6.53 18.94 -2.93
CA SER A 316 -6.23 19.09 -4.38
C SER A 316 -5.14 18.14 -4.89
N HIS A 317 -5.46 16.84 -4.91
CA HIS A 317 -4.52 15.75 -5.22
C HIS A 317 -3.71 15.97 -6.52
N GLN A 318 -4.20 16.80 -7.44
CA GLN A 318 -3.52 17.11 -8.69
C GLN A 318 -2.26 17.98 -8.50
N ARG A 319 -2.14 18.75 -7.41
CA ARG A 319 -1.00 19.64 -7.15
C ARG A 319 -0.07 19.13 -6.06
N SER A 320 -0.63 18.53 -5.01
CA SER A 320 0.12 18.06 -3.84
C SER A 320 0.93 16.79 -4.12
N PHE A 321 0.39 15.86 -4.91
CA PHE A 321 1.04 14.58 -5.21
C PHE A 321 2.35 14.70 -5.99
N PRO A 322 2.41 15.43 -7.11
CA PRO A 322 3.64 15.55 -7.88
C PRO A 322 4.78 16.13 -7.05
N LEU A 323 4.47 17.12 -6.19
CA LEU A 323 5.44 17.70 -5.27
C LEU A 323 5.90 16.68 -4.22
N ALA A 324 4.97 15.99 -3.55
CA ALA A 324 5.31 15.00 -2.54
C ALA A 324 6.14 13.85 -3.12
N LEU A 325 5.80 13.40 -4.34
CA LEU A 325 6.53 12.35 -5.03
C LEU A 325 7.90 12.82 -5.50
N PHE A 326 8.00 14.04 -6.04
CA PHE A 326 9.28 14.67 -6.40
C PHE A 326 10.20 14.77 -5.17
N LEU A 327 9.68 15.26 -4.05
CA LEU A 327 10.43 15.34 -2.78
C LEU A 327 10.83 13.97 -2.27
N ALA A 328 9.93 12.98 -2.28
CA ALA A 328 10.23 11.63 -1.83
C ALA A 328 11.29 10.93 -2.69
N GLN A 329 11.24 11.12 -4.02
CA GLN A 329 12.25 10.58 -4.93
C GLN A 329 13.59 11.29 -4.78
N GLY A 330 13.59 12.62 -4.66
CA GLY A 330 14.79 13.41 -4.40
C GLY A 330 15.44 12.99 -3.08
N LEU A 331 14.64 12.91 -2.00
CA LEU A 331 15.07 12.44 -0.70
C LEU A 331 15.62 11.00 -0.78
N GLY A 332 14.95 10.10 -1.50
CA GLY A 332 15.41 8.73 -1.69
C GLY A 332 16.73 8.63 -2.45
N ARG A 333 16.93 9.46 -3.48
CA ARG A 333 18.20 9.56 -4.24
C ARG A 333 19.34 10.09 -3.38
N ILE A 334 19.05 10.96 -2.41
CA ILE A 334 20.06 11.53 -1.50
C ILE A 334 20.32 10.59 -0.31
N ILE A 335 19.29 10.18 0.42
CA ILE A 335 19.40 9.39 1.65
C ILE A 335 19.93 7.98 1.37
N ARG A 336 19.50 7.30 0.30
CA ARG A 336 19.88 5.90 0.05
C ARG A 336 21.39 5.69 -0.07
N PRO A 337 22.14 6.43 -0.93
CA PRO A 337 23.59 6.26 -1.02
C PRO A 337 24.30 6.71 0.27
N LEU A 338 23.86 7.80 0.89
CA LEU A 338 24.43 8.27 2.16
C LEU A 338 24.28 7.24 3.27
N PHE A 339 23.08 6.67 3.40
CA PHE A 339 22.79 5.63 4.37
C PHE A 339 23.67 4.41 4.10
N LEU A 340 23.72 3.89 2.87
CA LEU A 340 24.54 2.71 2.56
C LEU A 340 26.05 2.94 2.80
N PHE A 341 26.55 4.14 2.51
CA PHE A 341 27.96 4.47 2.69
C PHE A 341 28.33 4.73 4.15
N TYR A 342 27.54 5.53 4.88
CA TYR A 342 27.85 5.94 6.25
C TYR A 342 27.30 5.01 7.33
N LEU A 343 26.32 4.14 7.03
CA LEU A 343 25.69 3.26 8.03
C LEU A 343 26.71 2.46 8.86
N PRO A 344 27.73 1.78 8.29
CA PRO A 344 28.69 1.04 9.10
C PRO A 344 29.45 1.93 10.08
N VAL A 345 29.88 3.10 9.63
CA VAL A 345 30.66 4.05 10.43
C VAL A 345 29.79 4.69 11.51
N VAL A 346 28.56 5.08 11.17
CA VAL A 346 27.58 5.63 12.12
C VAL A 346 27.22 4.58 13.17
N LEU A 347 27.01 3.32 12.78
CA LEU A 347 26.72 2.24 13.72
C LEU A 347 27.89 2.03 14.69
N VAL A 348 29.12 1.97 14.20
CA VAL A 348 30.31 1.83 15.05
C VAL A 348 30.46 3.03 15.98
N ALA A 349 30.30 4.26 15.47
CA ALA A 349 30.41 5.47 16.28
C ALA A 349 29.31 5.56 17.35
N CYS A 350 28.05 5.30 16.99
CA CYS A 350 26.92 5.29 17.92
C CYS A 350 27.05 4.16 18.95
N PHE A 351 27.50 2.98 18.54
CA PHE A 351 27.73 1.85 19.44
C PHE A 351 28.87 2.15 20.44
N ALA A 352 30.00 2.65 19.95
CA ALA A 352 31.13 3.05 20.79
C ALA A 352 30.73 4.18 21.76
N LEU A 353 29.99 5.19 21.29
CA LEU A 353 29.47 6.25 22.12
C LEU A 353 28.48 5.72 23.17
N SER A 354 27.56 4.82 22.77
CA SER A 354 26.58 4.21 23.67
C SER A 354 27.25 3.39 24.77
N ILE A 355 28.26 2.58 24.44
CA ILE A 355 29.02 1.82 25.45
C ILE A 355 29.80 2.77 26.36
N SER A 356 30.43 3.79 25.78
CA SER A 356 31.24 4.74 26.55
C SER A 356 30.41 5.60 27.52
N LEU A 357 29.17 5.89 27.15
CA LEU A 357 28.20 6.65 27.97
C LEU A 357 27.40 5.76 28.92
N SER A 358 27.19 4.48 28.59
CA SER A 358 26.69 3.52 29.56
C SER A 358 27.66 3.53 30.74
N GLY A 359 27.15 3.86 31.93
CA GLY A 359 27.95 3.81 33.15
C GLY A 359 28.44 2.38 33.44
N PRO A 360 28.91 2.06 34.65
CA PRO A 360 29.16 0.66 35.01
C PRO A 360 27.90 -0.16 34.71
N ILE A 361 28.02 -1.07 33.75
CA ILE A 361 26.88 -1.82 33.19
C ILE A 361 26.41 -2.82 34.24
N THR A 362 25.43 -2.42 35.06
CA THR A 362 24.75 -3.28 36.06
C THR A 362 23.41 -3.81 35.52
N GLY A 363 23.34 -4.03 34.19
CA GLY A 363 22.11 -4.47 33.51
C GLY A 363 21.96 -6.01 33.41
N PRO A 364 20.73 -6.53 33.33
CA PRO A 364 20.42 -7.97 33.28
C PRO A 364 20.97 -8.70 32.05
N LEU A 365 21.36 -7.99 30.99
CA LEU A 365 22.00 -8.57 29.80
C LEU A 365 23.41 -9.13 30.08
N MET A 366 24.11 -8.63 31.11
CA MET A 366 25.41 -9.20 31.50
C MET A 366 25.27 -10.49 32.33
N TYR A 367 24.08 -10.75 32.89
CA TYR A 367 23.77 -12.03 33.57
C TYR A 367 23.44 -13.16 32.58
N SER A 368 23.29 -12.84 31.29
CA SER A 368 23.23 -13.84 30.23
C SER A 368 24.64 -14.43 30.04
N ARG A 369 24.92 -15.53 30.75
CA ARG A 369 26.14 -16.36 30.67
C ARG A 369 26.64 -16.60 29.24
N SER A 370 25.73 -16.64 28.27
CA SER A 370 25.99 -16.86 26.84
C SER A 370 26.78 -15.74 26.18
N PHE A 371 26.53 -14.48 26.55
CA PHE A 371 27.21 -13.33 25.94
C PHE A 371 28.58 -13.10 26.60
N GLN A 372 28.67 -13.34 27.90
CA GLN A 372 29.91 -13.25 28.67
C GLN A 372 30.94 -14.30 28.21
N ALA A 373 30.50 -15.51 27.88
CA ALA A 373 31.37 -16.58 27.37
C ALA A 373 31.89 -16.34 25.94
N PHE A 374 31.23 -15.51 25.12
CA PHE A 374 31.63 -15.26 23.73
C PHE A 374 32.73 -14.19 23.61
N ILE A 375 32.78 -13.23 24.54
CA ILE A 375 33.69 -12.07 24.43
C ILE A 375 34.96 -12.25 25.25
N ILE A 376 34.93 -12.97 26.39
CA ILE A 376 36.08 -13.09 27.28
C ILE A 376 36.22 -14.55 27.74
N PRO A 377 37.19 -15.32 27.21
CA PRO A 377 37.54 -16.61 27.79
C PRO A 377 38.29 -16.35 29.10
N SER A 378 37.73 -16.85 30.20
CA SER A 378 38.41 -17.13 31.48
C SER A 378 39.14 -15.98 32.17
N VAL A 379 38.41 -15.19 32.99
CA VAL A 379 39.00 -14.48 34.14
C VAL A 379 38.07 -14.66 35.37
N PRO A 380 38.57 -14.95 36.59
CA PRO A 380 37.74 -15.43 37.70
C PRO A 380 37.08 -14.34 38.55
N ASP A 381 37.33 -13.06 38.30
CA ASP A 381 36.76 -11.96 39.11
C ASP A 381 35.61 -11.27 38.36
N PRO A 382 34.52 -10.86 39.05
CA PRO A 382 33.50 -10.02 38.45
C PRO A 382 34.11 -8.65 38.18
N LEU A 383 34.66 -8.49 36.98
CA LEU A 383 35.16 -7.23 36.45
C LEU A 383 33.98 -6.26 36.41
N ILE A 384 33.90 -5.40 37.43
CA ILE A 384 33.12 -4.17 37.37
C ILE A 384 33.78 -3.40 36.21
N ILE A 385 33.18 -3.48 35.01
CA ILE A 385 33.57 -2.64 33.89
C ILE A 385 33.29 -1.22 34.36
N GLY A 386 34.35 -0.53 34.83
CA GLY A 386 34.27 0.85 35.27
C GLY A 386 33.76 1.72 34.12
N ALA A 387 33.13 2.84 34.47
CA ALA A 387 32.81 3.88 33.51
C ALA A 387 34.05 4.20 32.63
N ALA A 388 33.88 4.26 31.31
CA ALA A 388 34.96 4.62 30.40
C ALA A 388 35.61 5.96 30.83
N PRO A 389 36.94 6.11 30.73
CA PRO A 389 37.63 7.36 31.05
C PRO A 389 37.01 8.55 30.31
N MET A 390 37.06 9.74 30.93
CA MET A 390 36.47 10.95 30.35
C MET A 390 37.07 11.26 28.97
N ASP A 391 38.36 11.03 28.79
CA ASP A 391 39.05 11.25 27.50
C ASP A 391 38.48 10.32 26.40
N THR A 392 38.21 9.06 26.73
CA THR A 392 37.60 8.10 25.79
C THR A 392 36.18 8.51 25.40
N ARG A 393 35.39 9.00 26.36
CA ARG A 393 34.04 9.55 26.11
C ARG A 393 34.08 10.74 25.17
N MET A 394 35.01 11.66 25.40
CA MET A 394 35.21 12.84 24.56
C MET A 394 35.63 12.47 23.15
N VAL A 395 36.54 11.51 22.97
CA VAL A 395 36.97 11.05 21.65
C VAL A 395 35.83 10.41 20.87
N PHE A 396 35.03 9.52 21.50
CA PHE A 396 33.89 8.92 20.81
C PHE A 396 32.77 9.92 20.52
N PHE A 397 32.54 10.89 21.40
CA PHE A 397 31.61 11.98 21.13
C PHE A 397 32.06 12.82 19.93
N LEU A 398 33.34 13.21 19.89
CA LEU A 398 33.92 13.94 18.75
C LEU A 398 33.87 13.11 17.46
N LEU A 399 34.11 11.81 17.54
CA LEU A 399 33.96 10.89 16.40
C LEU A 399 32.50 10.88 15.90
N SER A 400 31.51 10.74 16.77
CA SER A 400 30.10 10.78 16.39
C SER A 400 29.70 12.11 15.76
N VAL A 401 30.17 13.24 16.33
CA VAL A 401 29.91 14.58 15.79
C VAL A 401 30.56 14.77 14.43
N THR A 402 31.82 14.38 14.26
CA THR A 402 32.53 14.49 12.97
C THR A 402 31.89 13.64 11.88
N VAL A 403 31.50 12.40 12.19
CA VAL A 403 30.75 11.54 11.26
C VAL A 403 29.41 12.19 10.89
N LEU A 404 28.67 12.76 11.85
CA LEU A 404 27.42 13.47 11.58
C LEU A 404 27.64 14.67 10.65
N LEU A 405 28.70 15.47 10.89
CA LEU A 405 29.05 16.59 10.04
C LEU A 405 29.40 16.15 8.61
N PHE A 406 30.13 15.04 8.44
CA PHE A 406 30.39 14.48 7.10
C PHE A 406 29.11 14.02 6.41
N VAL A 407 28.18 13.41 7.14
CA VAL A 407 26.86 13.03 6.61
C VAL A 407 26.07 14.28 6.17
N LEU A 408 26.08 15.35 6.97
CA LEU A 408 25.38 16.60 6.62
C LEU A 408 26.04 17.31 5.42
N ALA A 409 27.36 17.37 5.38
CA ALA A 409 28.11 17.99 4.28
C ALA A 409 27.91 17.22 2.96
N SER A 410 27.97 15.89 3.00
CA SER A 410 27.71 15.04 1.83
C SER A 410 26.24 15.12 1.39
N ALA A 411 25.29 15.20 2.33
CA ALA A 411 23.89 15.48 2.00
C ALA A 411 23.70 16.83 1.31
N PHE A 412 24.39 17.87 1.78
CA PHE A 412 24.34 19.20 1.17
C PHE A 412 24.93 19.21 -0.25
N ILE A 413 26.10 18.58 -0.45
CA ILE A 413 26.73 18.46 -1.77
C ILE A 413 25.82 17.67 -2.72
N LEU A 414 25.22 16.57 -2.25
CA LEU A 414 24.34 15.75 -3.07
C LEU A 414 23.03 16.47 -3.41
N ALA A 415 22.46 17.21 -2.45
CA ALA A 415 21.25 18.00 -2.67
C ALA A 415 21.47 19.16 -3.67
N THR A 416 22.64 19.80 -3.65
CA THR A 416 22.98 20.90 -4.55
C THR A 416 23.42 20.43 -5.94
N SER A 417 23.99 19.23 -6.05
CA SER A 417 24.43 18.65 -7.33
C SER A 417 23.33 17.89 -8.08
N THR A 418 22.25 17.46 -7.41
CA THR A 418 21.11 16.86 -8.11
C THR A 418 20.39 17.91 -8.95
N PRO A 419 20.32 17.77 -10.28
CA PRO A 419 19.56 18.70 -11.11
C PRO A 419 18.08 18.60 -10.72
N ILE A 420 17.58 19.66 -10.08
CA ILE A 420 16.14 19.87 -9.91
C ILE A 420 15.60 20.02 -11.33
N ALA A 421 14.78 19.05 -11.74
CA ALA A 421 14.32 18.85 -13.12
C ALA A 421 14.17 20.17 -13.90
N SER A 422 14.89 20.29 -15.02
CA SER A 422 14.81 21.47 -15.88
C SER A 422 13.39 21.62 -16.39
N LYS A 423 12.77 22.78 -16.17
CA LYS A 423 11.47 23.19 -16.76
C LYS A 423 11.46 23.20 -18.31
N HIS A 424 12.55 22.81 -18.98
CA HIS A 424 12.76 22.94 -20.42
C HIS A 424 12.61 21.60 -21.17
N SER A 425 11.40 21.07 -21.20
CA SER A 425 10.86 20.10 -22.19
C SER A 425 9.57 19.58 -21.56
N THR A 426 8.35 19.98 -21.95
CA THR A 426 7.73 19.92 -23.27
C THR A 426 6.50 20.82 -23.26
N VAL A 427 6.53 21.93 -24.00
CA VAL A 427 5.43 22.93 -24.05
C VAL A 427 4.29 22.50 -24.99
N LEU A 428 4.31 21.32 -25.63
CA LEU A 428 3.42 21.07 -26.76
C LEU A 428 2.44 19.87 -26.70
N HIS A 429 2.46 18.98 -25.70
CA HIS A 429 1.40 17.96 -25.60
C HIS A 429 0.91 17.68 -24.17
N SER A 430 -0.31 18.18 -23.90
CA SER A 430 -1.15 18.03 -22.70
C SER A 430 -0.62 18.63 -21.38
N SER A 431 -1.09 19.85 -21.11
CA SER A 431 -0.80 20.68 -19.92
C SER A 431 -1.47 20.17 -18.64
N SER A 432 -1.19 18.93 -18.22
CA SER A 432 -1.69 18.43 -16.94
C SER A 432 -0.80 18.92 -15.80
N THR A 433 -1.39 19.47 -14.73
CA THR A 433 -0.65 19.95 -13.54
C THR A 433 0.19 18.86 -12.89
N LEU A 434 -0.11 17.59 -13.17
CA LEU A 434 0.60 16.41 -12.68
C LEU A 434 1.99 16.24 -13.29
N ASP A 435 2.21 16.72 -14.52
CA ASP A 435 3.50 16.56 -15.23
C ASP A 435 4.47 17.73 -14.97
N SER A 436 4.14 18.64 -14.02
CA SER A 436 4.89 19.88 -13.77
C SER A 436 6.37 19.69 -13.41
N TYR A 437 6.75 18.54 -12.87
CA TYR A 437 8.13 18.24 -12.43
C TYR A 437 8.87 17.28 -13.36
N SER A 438 8.17 16.32 -13.97
CA SER A 438 8.69 15.37 -14.95
C SER A 438 7.53 14.48 -15.44
N PRO A 439 7.52 14.02 -16.70
CA PRO A 439 6.54 13.04 -17.18
C PRO A 439 6.57 11.72 -16.37
N GLU A 440 7.74 11.29 -15.89
CA GLU A 440 7.86 10.08 -15.05
C GLU A 440 7.14 10.24 -13.71
N ILE A 441 7.28 11.42 -13.09
CA ILE A 441 6.65 11.75 -11.81
C ILE A 441 5.14 11.89 -12.01
N GLY A 442 4.71 12.54 -13.09
CA GLY A 442 3.30 12.65 -13.45
C GLY A 442 2.66 11.29 -13.70
N HIS A 443 3.36 10.40 -14.41
CA HIS A 443 2.91 9.01 -14.62
C HIS A 443 2.72 8.27 -13.29
N LEU A 444 3.73 8.28 -12.42
CA LEU A 444 3.64 7.62 -11.11
C LEU A 444 2.54 8.22 -10.22
N ALA A 445 2.36 9.55 -10.25
CA ALA A 445 1.29 10.21 -9.52
C ALA A 445 -0.10 9.75 -9.99
N ARG A 446 -0.30 9.60 -11.32
CA ARG A 446 -1.53 9.03 -11.89
C ARG A 446 -1.73 7.58 -11.45
N VAL A 447 -0.70 6.74 -11.54
CA VAL A 447 -0.77 5.32 -11.11
C VAL A 447 -1.17 5.20 -9.65
N ILE A 448 -0.57 5.99 -8.76
CA ILE A 448 -0.91 6.01 -7.32
C ILE A 448 -2.34 6.52 -7.11
N SER A 449 -2.75 7.57 -7.82
CA SER A 449 -4.12 8.08 -7.74
C SER A 449 -5.14 7.07 -8.23
N TYR A 450 -4.86 6.35 -9.32
CA TYR A 450 -5.73 5.30 -9.85
C TYR A 450 -5.77 4.11 -8.91
N HIS A 451 -4.65 3.78 -8.26
CA HIS A 451 -4.61 2.75 -7.23
C HIS A 451 -5.50 3.10 -6.04
N ALA A 452 -5.47 4.36 -5.60
CA ALA A 452 -6.37 4.88 -4.57
C ALA A 452 -7.83 4.71 -5.00
N THR A 453 -8.18 5.23 -6.19
CA THR A 453 -9.55 5.11 -6.73
C THR A 453 -9.99 3.67 -6.85
N ALA A 454 -9.15 2.77 -7.37
CA ALA A 454 -9.47 1.36 -7.50
C ALA A 454 -9.72 0.69 -6.15
N THR A 455 -8.90 1.01 -5.13
CA THR A 455 -9.00 0.44 -3.77
C THR A 455 -10.27 0.90 -3.08
N TYR A 456 -10.60 2.19 -3.16
CA TYR A 456 -11.73 2.80 -2.46
C TYR A 456 -13.04 2.80 -3.25
N SER A 457 -13.02 2.40 -4.52
CA SER A 457 -14.24 2.25 -5.34
C SER A 457 -14.79 0.83 -5.32
N VAL A 458 -14.22 -0.06 -4.50
CA VAL A 458 -14.81 -1.39 -4.26
C VAL A 458 -16.16 -1.22 -3.59
N ASP A 459 -17.18 -1.88 -4.13
CA ASP A 459 -18.52 -1.86 -3.56
C ASP A 459 -18.47 -2.41 -2.13
N TYR A 460 -19.07 -1.67 -1.19
CA TYR A 460 -19.11 -2.02 0.24
C TYR A 460 -17.72 -2.20 0.90
N TYR A 461 -16.77 -1.29 0.62
CA TYR A 461 -15.47 -1.29 1.29
C TYR A 461 -15.58 -1.06 2.80
N PHE A 462 -15.01 -1.97 3.60
CA PHE A 462 -14.90 -1.83 5.05
C PHE A 462 -13.54 -1.21 5.43
N PRO A 463 -13.48 0.00 6.00
CA PRO A 463 -12.22 0.55 6.52
C PRO A 463 -11.86 -0.08 7.87
N PRO A 464 -10.56 -0.22 8.24
CA PRO A 464 -10.16 -0.59 9.59
C PRO A 464 -10.70 0.42 10.64
N PRO A 465 -11.24 -0.03 11.79
CA PRO A 465 -11.25 -1.40 12.30
C PRO A 465 -12.43 -2.26 11.80
N PHE A 466 -13.40 -1.71 11.06
CA PHE A 466 -14.64 -2.39 10.65
C PHE A 466 -14.43 -3.64 9.79
N LYS A 467 -13.25 -3.84 9.19
CA LYS A 467 -12.89 -5.11 8.53
C LYS A 467 -12.98 -6.33 9.44
N ILE A 468 -12.90 -6.14 10.75
CA ILE A 468 -13.14 -7.22 11.71
C ILE A 468 -14.60 -7.72 11.60
N PHE A 469 -15.57 -6.83 11.42
CA PHE A 469 -16.96 -7.23 11.17
C PHE A 469 -17.09 -7.96 9.83
N GLU A 470 -16.37 -7.54 8.80
CA GLU A 470 -16.32 -8.28 7.53
C GLU A 470 -15.78 -9.70 7.75
N LEU A 471 -14.69 -9.85 8.52
CA LEU A 471 -14.13 -11.16 8.82
C LEU A 471 -15.13 -12.07 9.55
N PHE A 472 -15.67 -11.61 10.68
CA PHE A 472 -16.49 -12.43 11.57
C PHE A 472 -17.94 -12.61 11.12
N LEU A 473 -18.53 -11.61 10.46
CA LEU A 473 -19.95 -11.65 10.06
C LEU A 473 -20.14 -12.01 8.59
N VAL A 474 -19.11 -11.88 7.74
CA VAL A 474 -19.21 -12.17 6.31
C VAL A 474 -18.31 -13.33 5.92
N ILE A 475 -16.98 -13.21 6.10
CA ILE A 475 -16.02 -14.17 5.55
C ILE A 475 -16.13 -15.53 6.23
N ILE A 476 -16.06 -15.56 7.57
CA ILE A 476 -16.11 -16.81 8.34
C ILE A 476 -17.45 -17.55 8.12
N PRO A 477 -18.63 -16.90 8.25
CA PRO A 477 -19.90 -17.58 8.02
C PRO A 477 -20.05 -18.10 6.58
N VAL A 478 -19.70 -17.30 5.56
CA VAL A 478 -19.77 -17.73 4.16
C VAL A 478 -18.84 -18.92 3.90
N TYR A 479 -17.65 -18.91 4.51
CA TYR A 479 -16.71 -20.03 4.39
C TYR A 479 -17.23 -21.30 5.05
N LEU A 480 -17.78 -21.20 6.27
CA LEU A 480 -18.42 -22.33 6.97
C LEU A 480 -19.59 -22.90 6.16
N ILE A 481 -20.50 -22.05 5.69
CA ILE A 481 -21.67 -22.46 4.89
C ILE A 481 -21.24 -23.19 3.60
N ARG A 482 -20.14 -22.77 2.97
CA ARG A 482 -19.58 -23.46 1.80
C ARG A 482 -19.02 -24.84 2.15
N ILE A 483 -18.35 -24.97 3.29
CA ILE A 483 -17.88 -26.28 3.78
C ILE A 483 -19.06 -27.22 4.01
N PHE A 484 -20.18 -26.70 4.53
CA PHE A 484 -21.41 -27.46 4.75
C PHE A 484 -22.26 -27.69 3.49
N GLY A 485 -21.76 -27.38 2.28
CA GLY A 485 -22.39 -27.78 1.02
C GLY A 485 -23.53 -26.89 0.53
N HIS A 486 -23.65 -25.65 1.02
CA HIS A 486 -24.63 -24.68 0.51
C HIS A 486 -23.97 -23.54 -0.28
N PRO A 487 -23.64 -23.73 -1.57
CA PRO A 487 -22.90 -22.75 -2.37
C PRO A 487 -23.73 -21.52 -2.80
N GLN A 488 -25.04 -21.52 -2.56
CA GLN A 488 -25.98 -20.51 -3.10
C GLN A 488 -25.95 -19.15 -2.39
N PHE A 489 -25.21 -19.00 -1.28
CA PHE A 489 -25.14 -17.71 -0.58
C PHE A 489 -24.17 -16.76 -1.26
N ASP A 490 -24.73 -15.70 -1.86
CA ASP A 490 -23.95 -14.59 -2.38
C ASP A 490 -23.39 -13.75 -1.22
N ARG A 491 -22.05 -13.71 -1.13
CA ARG A 491 -21.31 -12.88 -0.18
C ARG A 491 -21.74 -11.42 -0.29
N ALA A 492 -22.07 -10.93 -1.49
CA ALA A 492 -22.44 -9.53 -1.76
C ALA A 492 -23.65 -9.08 -0.94
N VAL A 493 -24.63 -9.96 -0.83
CA VAL A 493 -25.89 -9.66 -0.15
C VAL A 493 -25.67 -9.55 1.36
N ILE A 494 -24.82 -10.40 1.94
CA ILE A 494 -24.51 -10.35 3.38
C ILE A 494 -23.60 -9.15 3.67
N ALA A 495 -22.55 -8.95 2.87
CA ALA A 495 -21.61 -7.85 3.02
C ALA A 495 -22.31 -6.49 2.95
N SER A 496 -23.20 -6.29 1.97
CA SER A 496 -23.95 -5.05 1.82
C SER A 496 -24.80 -4.73 3.05
N ARG A 497 -25.53 -5.71 3.59
CA ARG A 497 -26.34 -5.54 4.81
C ARG A 497 -25.48 -5.18 6.02
N VAL A 498 -24.39 -5.90 6.26
CA VAL A 498 -23.46 -5.62 7.37
C VAL A 498 -22.84 -4.23 7.21
N TRP A 499 -22.49 -3.85 5.98
CA TRP A 499 -21.90 -2.55 5.67
C TRP A 499 -22.86 -1.39 5.96
N TYR A 500 -24.14 -1.53 5.58
CA TYR A 500 -25.16 -0.52 5.87
C TYR A 500 -25.43 -0.34 7.37
N ILE A 501 -25.22 -1.38 8.18
CA ILE A 501 -25.40 -1.30 9.65
C ILE A 501 -24.16 -0.69 10.31
N THR A 502 -22.97 -1.02 9.83
CA THR A 502 -21.71 -0.71 10.51
C THR A 502 -21.04 0.57 10.00
N VAL A 503 -20.85 0.71 8.68
CA VAL A 503 -20.04 1.78 8.07
C VAL A 503 -20.89 2.98 7.65
N GLN A 504 -22.08 2.74 7.09
CA GLN A 504 -22.95 3.80 6.59
C GLN A 504 -23.28 4.89 7.64
N PRO A 505 -23.60 4.58 8.91
CA PRO A 505 -23.90 5.62 9.90
C PRO A 505 -22.78 6.63 10.09
N PHE A 506 -21.52 6.16 10.10
CA PHE A 506 -20.35 7.03 10.22
C PHE A 506 -20.15 7.89 8.97
N LEU A 507 -20.37 7.33 7.78
CA LEU A 507 -20.29 8.09 6.53
C LEU A 507 -21.32 9.23 6.46
N ILE A 508 -22.53 9.01 6.97
CA ILE A 508 -23.57 10.05 7.04
C ILE A 508 -23.11 11.19 7.94
N ILE A 509 -22.54 10.88 9.12
CA ILE A 509 -22.04 11.89 10.08
C ILE A 509 -20.87 12.70 9.48
N ILE A 510 -20.00 12.04 8.71
CA ILE A 510 -18.78 12.65 8.16
C ILE A 510 -19.03 13.44 6.88
N THR A 511 -20.10 13.12 6.13
CA THR A 511 -20.45 13.77 4.86
C THR A 511 -20.42 15.32 4.90
N PRO A 512 -20.98 16.04 5.91
CA PRO A 512 -20.90 17.50 5.95
C PRO A 512 -19.47 18.03 6.09
N PHE A 513 -18.63 17.37 6.88
CA PHE A 513 -17.23 17.75 7.07
C PHE A 513 -16.42 17.52 5.78
N TRP A 514 -16.69 16.41 5.10
CA TRP A 514 -16.05 16.12 3.82
C TRP A 514 -16.44 17.16 2.75
N LEU A 515 -17.71 17.55 2.67
CA LEU A 515 -18.18 18.58 1.73
C LEU A 515 -17.56 19.96 1.97
N LEU A 516 -17.15 20.27 3.19
CA LEU A 516 -16.48 21.52 3.52
C LEU A 516 -15.00 21.52 3.10
N LEU A 517 -14.37 20.34 3.05
CA LEU A 517 -12.98 20.14 2.69
C LEU A 517 -12.75 19.90 1.19
N ALA A 518 -13.74 19.34 0.50
CA ALA A 518 -13.70 18.96 -0.93
C ALA A 518 -14.08 20.12 -1.85
#